data_AF-A0A0G0QDZ5-F1
#
_entry.id   AF-A0A0G0QDZ5-F1
#
_cell.length_a   1.000
_cell.length_b   1.000
_cell.length_c   1.000
_cell.angle_alpha   90.00
_cell.angle_beta   90.00
_cell.angle_gamma   90.00
#
_symmetry.space_group_name_H-M   'P 1'
#
loop_
_entity.id
_entity.type
_entity.pdbx_description
1 polymer ?
#
loop_
_entity_poly.entity_id
_entity_poly.type
_entity_poly.pdbx_seq_one_letter_code
_entity_poly.pdbx_strand_id
1 'polypeptide(L)'
;MKQFLDRDWLFDSYVKEGLSQEKIADLCSVNQTTIRYHLLRLGIPCRKVGSRKGELCGKWKGGRFKTSQGYIHVLSHGHPLTMPSKPYVPEQVLVVEKSLGRFLQKGEAVHHINEIKDDNRVENLYLFPSESSHQSYHRLLHFGKVEPIITSNLLSRSE
;
A
#
# COMPACT_ATOMS: atom_id res chain seq x y z
N MET A 1 10.03 -8.22 -39.62
CA MET A 1 9.52 -6.83 -39.69
C MET A 1 9.40 -6.31 -38.27
N LYS A 2 9.70 -5.03 -37.99
CA LYS A 2 9.61 -4.50 -36.62
C LYS A 2 8.14 -4.39 -36.21
N GLN A 3 7.73 -5.08 -35.14
CA GLN A 3 6.32 -5.22 -34.73
C GLN A 3 5.62 -3.89 -34.45
N PHE A 4 6.32 -2.93 -33.83
CA PHE A 4 5.78 -1.60 -33.52
C PHE A 4 5.49 -0.69 -34.75
N LEU A 5 5.83 -1.12 -35.97
CA LEU A 5 5.43 -0.44 -37.20
C LEU A 5 4.00 -0.81 -37.62
N ASP A 6 3.53 -1.96 -37.17
CA ASP A 6 2.16 -2.41 -37.35
C ASP A 6 1.25 -1.64 -36.39
N ARG A 7 0.25 -0.96 -36.95
CA ARG A 7 -0.68 -0.14 -36.18
C ARG A 7 -1.53 -0.97 -35.23
N ASP A 8 -2.01 -2.13 -35.66
CA ASP A 8 -2.94 -2.94 -34.88
C ASP A 8 -2.20 -3.62 -33.74
N TRP A 9 -0.99 -4.12 -33.99
CA TRP A 9 -0.15 -4.67 -32.91
C TRP A 9 0.21 -3.60 -31.87
N LEU A 10 0.61 -2.41 -32.32
CA LEU A 10 0.99 -1.31 -31.41
C LEU A 10 -0.23 -0.80 -30.63
N PHE A 11 -1.40 -0.73 -31.27
CA PHE A 11 -2.64 -0.36 -30.61
C PHE A 11 -3.06 -1.41 -29.58
N ASP A 12 -2.99 -2.70 -29.89
CA ASP A 12 -3.39 -3.76 -28.97
C ASP A 12 -2.47 -3.81 -27.76
N SER A 13 -1.15 -3.79 -27.98
CA SER A 13 -0.14 -3.76 -26.91
C SER A 13 -0.28 -2.52 -26.02
N TYR A 14 -0.47 -1.33 -26.61
CA TYR A 14 -0.51 -0.08 -25.86
C TYR A 14 -1.88 0.25 -25.28
N VAL A 15 -2.98 -0.07 -25.96
CA VAL A 15 -4.33 0.37 -25.55
C VAL A 15 -5.08 -0.76 -24.88
N LYS A 16 -5.13 -1.95 -25.49
CA LYS A 16 -5.90 -3.09 -24.95
C LYS A 16 -5.17 -3.76 -23.78
N GLU A 17 -3.90 -4.10 -23.95
CA GLU A 17 -3.07 -4.73 -22.92
C GLU A 17 -2.52 -3.72 -21.91
N GLY A 18 -2.49 -2.44 -22.28
CA GLY A 18 -2.13 -1.36 -21.37
C GLY A 18 -0.63 -1.30 -21.01
N LEU A 19 0.26 -1.92 -21.79
CA LEU A 19 1.72 -1.91 -21.57
C LEU A 19 2.33 -0.50 -21.65
N SER A 20 3.40 -0.20 -20.90
CA SER A 20 4.08 1.11 -21.01
C SER A 20 4.79 1.26 -22.36
N GLN A 21 5.02 2.50 -22.78
CA GLN A 21 5.96 2.77 -23.89
C GLN A 21 7.35 2.20 -23.60
N GLU A 22 7.84 2.31 -22.36
CA GLU A 22 9.09 1.64 -21.89
C GLU A 22 9.04 0.12 -22.08
N LYS A 23 7.95 -0.54 -21.64
CA LYS A 23 7.83 -2.00 -21.72
C LYS A 23 7.77 -2.48 -23.17
N ILE A 24 7.04 -1.76 -24.03
CA ILE A 24 6.99 -2.03 -25.47
C ILE A 24 8.37 -1.80 -26.10
N ALA A 25 9.09 -0.77 -25.66
CA ALA A 25 10.43 -0.47 -26.12
C ALA A 25 11.43 -1.58 -25.76
N ASP A 26 11.37 -2.09 -24.51
CA ASP A 26 12.14 -3.25 -24.06
C ASP A 26 11.84 -4.49 -24.91
N LEU A 27 10.55 -4.81 -25.12
CA LEU A 27 10.12 -5.95 -25.94
C LEU A 27 10.63 -5.86 -27.38
N CYS A 28 10.69 -4.65 -27.93
CA CYS A 28 11.16 -4.39 -29.28
C CYS A 28 12.67 -4.09 -29.36
N SER A 29 13.37 -4.07 -28.22
CA SER A 29 14.77 -3.65 -28.11
C SER A 29 15.06 -2.29 -28.77
N VAL A 30 14.21 -1.30 -28.52
CA VAL A 30 14.35 0.07 -29.01
C VAL A 30 14.27 1.07 -27.87
N ASN A 31 14.52 2.36 -28.16
CA ASN A 31 14.31 3.41 -27.18
C ASN A 31 12.82 3.75 -27.03
N GLN A 32 12.39 4.10 -25.83
CA GLN A 32 11.01 4.53 -25.55
C GLN A 32 10.54 5.68 -26.46
N THR A 33 11.43 6.61 -26.83
CA THR A 33 11.12 7.72 -27.73
C THR A 33 10.73 7.26 -29.14
N THR A 34 11.28 6.12 -29.59
CA THR A 34 10.88 5.48 -30.85
C THR A 34 9.43 5.01 -30.80
N ILE A 35 9.02 4.35 -29.71
CA ILE A 35 7.62 3.92 -29.52
C ILE A 35 6.69 5.12 -29.48
N ARG A 36 7.05 6.18 -28.75
CA ARG A 36 6.29 7.43 -28.72
C ARG A 36 6.10 8.03 -30.12
N TYR A 37 7.18 8.09 -30.91
CA TYR A 37 7.12 8.59 -32.29
C TYR A 37 6.13 7.78 -33.14
N HIS A 38 6.19 6.45 -33.08
CA HIS A 38 5.30 5.59 -33.86
C HIS A 38 3.84 5.65 -33.41
N LEU A 39 3.57 5.77 -32.11
CA LEU A 39 2.21 6.00 -31.60
C LEU A 39 1.60 7.26 -32.23
N LEU A 40 2.33 8.38 -32.20
CA LEU A 40 1.87 9.64 -32.78
C LEU A 40 1.69 9.55 -34.29
N ARG A 41 2.66 8.95 -35.00
CA ARG A 41 2.61 8.79 -36.46
C ARG A 41 1.44 7.92 -36.93
N LEU A 42 1.05 6.91 -36.16
CA LEU A 42 -0.04 5.99 -36.48
C LEU A 42 -1.40 6.45 -35.93
N GLY A 43 -1.46 7.67 -35.37
CA GLY A 43 -2.70 8.27 -34.86
C GLY A 43 -3.20 7.64 -33.56
N ILE A 44 -2.33 7.00 -32.79
CA ILE A 44 -2.67 6.40 -31.49
C ILE A 44 -2.40 7.44 -30.39
N PRO A 45 -3.42 7.95 -29.69
CA PRO A 45 -3.23 9.00 -28.70
C PRO A 45 -2.41 8.48 -27.52
N CYS A 46 -1.39 9.26 -27.13
CA CYS A 46 -0.62 8.96 -25.92
C CYS A 46 -1.47 9.19 -24.67
N ARG A 47 -1.35 8.28 -23.70
CA ARG A 47 -2.05 8.37 -22.41
C ARG A 47 -1.65 9.63 -21.66
N LYS A 48 -2.62 10.25 -20.98
CA LYS A 48 -2.38 11.38 -20.08
C LYS A 48 -1.45 10.96 -18.92
N VAL A 49 -0.59 11.87 -18.48
CA VAL A 49 0.25 11.66 -17.29
C VAL A 49 -0.65 11.36 -16.09
N GLY A 50 -0.29 10.37 -15.27
CA GLY A 50 -1.07 9.96 -14.10
C GLY A 50 -2.32 9.11 -14.39
N SER A 51 -2.57 8.73 -15.65
CA SER A 51 -3.75 7.90 -16.02
C SER A 51 -3.64 6.44 -15.59
N ARG A 52 -2.42 5.91 -15.39
CA ARG A 52 -2.23 4.52 -14.93
C ARG A 52 -2.51 4.42 -13.44
N LYS A 53 -3.34 3.44 -13.06
CA LYS A 53 -3.73 3.14 -11.68
C LYS A 53 -3.31 1.72 -11.32
N GLY A 54 -3.22 1.43 -10.02
CA GLY A 54 -2.87 0.10 -9.54
C GLY A 54 -1.56 -0.40 -10.13
N GLU A 55 -1.50 -1.68 -10.45
CA GLU A 55 -0.32 -2.39 -11.00
C GLU A 55 0.23 -1.81 -12.29
N LEU A 56 -0.61 -1.10 -13.07
CA LEU A 56 -0.17 -0.43 -14.28
C LEU A 56 0.67 0.82 -13.98
N CYS A 57 0.57 1.38 -12.78
CA CYS A 57 1.41 2.50 -12.37
C CYS A 57 2.77 1.99 -11.90
N GLY A 58 3.87 2.42 -12.51
CA GLY A 58 5.22 1.99 -12.09
C GLY A 58 5.60 2.39 -10.65
N LYS A 59 4.84 3.31 -10.03
CA LYS A 59 5.00 3.67 -8.61
C LYS A 59 4.20 2.76 -7.67
N TRP A 60 3.43 1.83 -8.20
CA TRP A 60 2.63 0.89 -7.42
C TRP A 60 3.53 -0.10 -6.69
N LYS A 61 3.37 -0.15 -5.37
CA LYS A 61 4.13 -1.04 -4.49
C LYS A 61 3.21 -2.11 -3.92
N GLY A 62 2.48 -2.82 -4.79
CA GLY A 62 1.53 -3.86 -4.38
C GLY A 62 0.36 -3.34 -3.54
N GLY A 63 -0.04 -2.07 -3.72
CA GLY A 63 -1.10 -1.44 -2.93
C GLY A 63 -0.64 -0.96 -1.55
N ARG A 64 0.66 -0.89 -1.32
CA ARG A 64 1.27 -0.37 -0.09
C ARG A 64 1.73 1.08 -0.27
N PHE A 65 1.41 1.95 0.68
CA PHE A 65 1.94 3.32 0.70
C PHE A 65 2.12 3.83 2.13
N LYS A 66 3.00 4.83 2.29
CA LYS A 66 3.22 5.53 3.57
C LYS A 66 2.43 6.84 3.56
N THR A 67 1.68 7.12 4.63
CA THR A 67 0.91 8.35 4.81
C THR A 67 1.82 9.51 5.21
N SER A 68 1.32 10.74 5.13
CA SER A 68 2.05 11.92 5.62
C SER A 68 2.29 11.86 7.14
N GLN A 69 1.43 11.14 7.87
CA GLN A 69 1.58 10.92 9.31
C GLN A 69 2.62 9.84 9.65
N GLY A 70 3.12 9.10 8.67
CA GLY A 70 4.16 8.08 8.83
C GLY A 70 3.65 6.64 8.91
N TYR A 71 2.33 6.41 8.88
CA TYR A 71 1.76 5.06 8.89
C TYR A 71 1.86 4.39 7.53
N ILE A 72 2.00 3.07 7.52
CA ILE A 72 1.92 2.28 6.30
C ILE A 72 0.49 1.77 6.15
N HIS A 73 -0.11 1.95 4.97
CA HIS A 73 -1.39 1.37 4.60
C HIS A 73 -1.20 0.35 3.49
N VAL A 74 -1.99 -0.72 3.55
CA VAL A 74 -1.99 -1.83 2.59
C VAL A 74 -3.40 -2.00 2.04
N LEU A 75 -3.49 -2.18 0.73
CA LEU A 75 -4.73 -2.48 0.03
C LEU A 75 -5.28 -3.84 0.50
N SER A 76 -6.47 -3.84 1.07
CA SER A 76 -7.16 -5.03 1.56
C SER A 76 -8.64 -4.94 1.21
N HIS A 77 -8.99 -5.49 0.04
CA HIS A 77 -10.38 -5.50 -0.42
C HIS A 77 -11.25 -6.42 0.44
N GLY A 78 -12.41 -5.93 0.86
CA GLY A 78 -13.35 -6.71 1.67
C GLY A 78 -12.97 -6.81 3.16
N HIS A 79 -11.95 -6.08 3.62
CA HIS A 79 -11.60 -6.05 5.02
C HIS A 79 -12.72 -5.44 5.87
N PRO A 80 -13.13 -6.04 7.01
CA PRO A 80 -14.28 -5.58 7.80
C PRO A 80 -14.18 -4.12 8.30
N LEU A 81 -12.96 -3.65 8.54
CA LEU A 81 -12.71 -2.26 8.97
C LEU A 81 -12.69 -1.23 7.83
N THR A 82 -12.88 -1.65 6.57
CA THR A 82 -12.78 -0.78 5.41
C THR A 82 -14.07 -0.72 4.61
N MET A 83 -14.25 0.39 3.90
CA MET A 83 -15.33 0.54 2.92
C MET A 83 -14.82 0.15 1.53
N PRO A 84 -15.68 -0.37 0.62
CA PRO A 84 -15.27 -0.70 -0.75
C PRO A 84 -14.62 0.46 -1.52
N SER A 85 -15.01 1.71 -1.21
CA SER A 85 -14.43 2.92 -1.81
C SER A 85 -13.06 3.30 -1.24
N LYS A 86 -12.69 2.77 -0.08
CA LYS A 86 -11.41 3.02 0.62
C LYS A 86 -10.88 1.73 1.25
N PRO A 87 -10.49 0.73 0.43
CA PRO A 87 -10.11 -0.61 0.89
C PRO A 87 -8.66 -0.66 1.37
N TYR A 88 -8.28 0.23 2.30
CA TYR A 88 -6.91 0.30 2.83
C TYR A 88 -6.92 0.17 4.34
N VAL A 89 -6.11 -0.75 4.85
CA VAL A 89 -5.95 -1.02 6.28
C VAL A 89 -4.55 -0.59 6.71
N PRO A 90 -4.36 0.01 7.89
CA PRO A 90 -3.03 0.22 8.44
C PRO A 90 -2.28 -1.11 8.60
N GLU A 91 -1.02 -1.18 8.19
CA GLU A 91 -0.24 -2.43 8.19
C GLU A 91 -0.09 -3.02 9.60
N GLN A 92 0.04 -2.17 10.62
CA GLN A 92 0.09 -2.63 12.01
C GLN A 92 -1.17 -3.41 12.40
N VAL A 93 -2.36 -3.04 11.90
CA VAL A 93 -3.60 -3.76 12.20
C VAL A 93 -3.53 -5.17 11.61
N LEU A 94 -3.10 -5.29 10.35
CA LEU A 94 -2.96 -6.60 9.69
C LEU A 94 -1.96 -7.51 10.42
N VAL A 95 -0.86 -6.95 10.95
CA VAL A 95 0.11 -7.70 11.76
C VAL A 95 -0.52 -8.19 13.06
N VAL A 96 -1.24 -7.33 13.78
CA VAL A 96 -1.92 -7.72 15.02
C VAL A 96 -2.99 -8.77 14.75
N GLU A 97 -3.84 -8.59 13.75
CA GLU A 97 -4.90 -9.56 13.40
C GLU A 97 -4.33 -10.93 13.04
N LYS A 98 -3.22 -10.95 12.29
CA LYS A 98 -2.49 -12.20 12.00
C LYS A 98 -1.98 -12.87 13.27
N SER A 99 -1.46 -12.09 14.22
CA SER A 99 -0.99 -12.61 15.51
C SER A 99 -2.12 -13.16 16.38
N LEU A 100 -3.31 -12.54 16.33
CA LEU A 100 -4.47 -12.96 17.10
C LEU A 100 -5.26 -14.11 16.46
N GLY A 101 -5.12 -14.32 15.16
CA GLY A 101 -5.95 -15.24 14.39
C GLY A 101 -7.41 -14.77 14.21
N ARG A 102 -7.69 -13.47 14.42
CA ARG A 102 -9.01 -12.85 14.22
C ARG A 102 -8.88 -11.39 13.77
N PHE A 103 -9.93 -10.84 13.18
CA PHE A 103 -10.03 -9.40 12.94
C PHE A 103 -10.09 -8.62 14.26
N LEU A 104 -9.60 -7.37 14.23
CA LEU A 104 -9.79 -6.46 15.34
C LEU A 104 -11.27 -6.09 15.46
N GLN A 105 -11.73 -6.00 16.70
CA GLN A 105 -13.06 -5.53 17.04
C GLN A 105 -13.12 -4.02 16.90
N LYS A 106 -14.32 -3.52 16.63
CA LYS A 106 -14.56 -2.08 16.54
C LYS A 106 -14.21 -1.40 17.86
N GLY A 107 -13.20 -0.53 17.81
CA GLY A 107 -12.75 0.26 18.95
C GLY A 107 -11.39 -0.19 19.49
N GLU A 108 -10.93 -1.41 19.22
CA GLU A 108 -9.56 -1.83 19.57
C GLU A 108 -8.53 -0.93 18.84
N ALA A 109 -7.44 -0.57 19.53
CA ALA A 109 -6.44 0.37 19.02
C ALA A 109 -5.03 -0.22 19.13
N VAL A 110 -4.24 -0.10 18.06
CA VAL A 110 -2.85 -0.59 18.02
C VAL A 110 -1.88 0.57 18.28
N HIS A 111 -0.97 0.37 19.22
CA HIS A 111 0.06 1.33 19.61
C HIS A 111 1.46 0.82 19.23
N HIS A 112 2.27 1.68 18.63
CA HIS A 112 3.71 1.45 18.43
C HIS A 112 4.48 1.85 19.70
N ILE A 113 5.14 0.87 20.32
CA ILE A 113 5.87 1.02 21.59
C ILE A 113 7.04 2.00 21.46
N ASN A 114 7.84 1.87 20.40
CA ASN A 114 8.97 2.76 20.13
C ASN A 114 8.59 4.08 19.43
N GLU A 115 7.29 4.34 19.25
CA GLU A 115 6.74 5.51 18.52
C GLU A 115 7.13 5.61 17.03
N ILE A 116 7.80 4.59 16.48
CA ILE A 116 8.15 4.50 15.05
C ILE A 116 6.99 3.84 14.30
N LYS A 117 6.19 4.67 13.62
CA LYS A 117 4.91 4.29 12.98
C LYS A 117 5.01 3.32 11.81
N ASP A 118 6.21 3.10 11.28
CA ASP A 118 6.50 2.13 10.24
C ASP A 118 7.25 0.88 10.74
N ASP A 119 7.56 0.81 12.03
CA ASP A 119 8.09 -0.41 12.66
C ASP A 119 6.93 -1.32 13.10
N ASN A 120 6.41 -2.09 12.14
CA ASN A 120 5.25 -2.97 12.34
C ASN A 120 5.64 -4.37 12.81
N ARG A 121 6.79 -4.55 13.45
CA ARG A 121 7.16 -5.83 14.08
C ARG A 121 6.23 -6.11 15.27
N VAL A 122 5.77 -7.35 15.42
CA VAL A 122 4.75 -7.70 16.43
C VAL A 122 5.21 -7.35 17.85
N GLU A 123 6.49 -7.52 18.15
CA GLU A 123 7.11 -7.17 19.44
C GLU A 123 7.08 -5.66 19.75
N ASN A 124 6.89 -4.82 18.73
CA ASN A 124 6.79 -3.36 18.86
C ASN A 124 5.33 -2.86 18.89
N LEU A 125 4.35 -3.76 18.79
CA LEU A 125 2.93 -3.40 18.76
C LEU A 125 2.25 -3.80 20.07
N TYR A 126 1.45 -2.90 20.63
CA TYR A 126 0.61 -3.14 21.79
C TYR A 126 -0.85 -2.91 21.45
N LEU A 127 -1.72 -3.85 21.81
CA LEU A 127 -3.15 -3.76 21.57
C LEU A 127 -3.89 -3.22 22.80
N PHE A 128 -4.54 -2.09 22.63
CA PHE A 128 -5.48 -1.54 23.60
C PHE A 128 -6.90 -2.05 23.33
N PRO A 129 -7.68 -2.34 24.38
CA PRO A 129 -9.07 -2.79 24.24
C PRO A 129 -9.99 -1.71 23.67
N SER A 130 -9.61 -0.43 23.81
CA SER A 130 -10.35 0.68 23.24
C SER A 130 -9.46 1.86 22.88
N GLU A 131 -9.88 2.64 21.88
CA GLU A 131 -9.31 3.94 21.52
C GLU A 131 -9.28 4.90 22.72
N SER A 132 -10.30 4.88 23.58
CA SER A 132 -10.33 5.70 24.80
C SER A 132 -9.24 5.31 25.80
N SER A 133 -8.92 4.02 25.93
CA SER A 133 -7.85 3.54 26.81
C SER A 133 -6.47 3.92 26.24
N HIS A 134 -6.30 3.86 24.91
CA HIS A 134 -5.09 4.31 24.24
C HIS A 134 -4.84 5.81 24.41
N GLN A 135 -5.86 6.65 24.22
CA GLN A 135 -5.76 8.10 24.44
C GLN A 135 -5.49 8.44 25.92
N SER A 136 -6.10 7.68 26.84
CA SER A 136 -5.85 7.85 28.27
C SER A 136 -4.40 7.51 28.63
N TYR A 137 -3.84 6.46 28.04
CA TYR A 137 -2.43 6.10 28.18
C TYR A 137 -1.52 7.25 27.72
N HIS A 138 -1.70 7.79 26.52
CA HIS A 138 -0.91 8.94 26.03
C HIS A 138 -0.98 10.15 26.96
N ARG A 139 -2.19 10.45 27.45
CA ARG A 139 -2.40 11.54 28.41
C ARG A 139 -1.65 11.32 29.71
N LEU A 140 -1.77 10.12 30.29
CA LEU A 140 -1.10 9.80 31.55
C LEU A 140 0.42 9.77 31.38
N LEU A 141 0.92 9.25 30.27
CA LEU A 141 2.34 9.19 29.94
C LEU A 141 2.93 10.60 29.84
N HIS A 142 2.24 11.51 29.14
CA HIS A 142 2.63 12.92 29.05
C HIS A 142 2.71 13.59 30.44
N PHE A 143 1.84 13.22 31.37
CA PHE A 143 1.84 13.75 32.74
C PHE A 143 2.77 13.00 33.71
N GLY A 144 3.53 11.99 33.24
CA GLY A 144 4.39 11.17 34.10
C GLY A 144 3.63 10.36 35.14
N LYS A 145 2.35 10.04 34.88
CA LYS A 145 1.47 9.31 35.81
C LYS A 145 1.47 7.80 35.56
N VAL A 146 2.08 7.34 34.48
CA VAL A 146 2.19 5.94 34.10
C VAL A 146 3.55 5.72 33.45
N GLU A 147 4.14 4.54 33.69
CA GLU A 147 5.36 4.11 33.02
C GLU A 147 5.10 3.80 31.54
N PRO A 148 6.07 4.04 30.64
CA PRO A 148 5.94 3.64 29.24
C PRO A 148 5.74 2.13 29.10
N ILE A 149 4.86 1.73 28.18
CA ILE A 149 4.81 0.35 27.74
C ILE A 149 6.09 0.05 26.97
N ILE A 150 6.82 -0.96 27.41
CA ILE A 150 8.11 -1.37 26.80
C ILE A 150 8.03 -2.74 26.12
N THR A 151 6.93 -3.48 26.29
CA THR A 151 6.76 -4.83 25.73
C THR A 151 5.37 -5.02 25.16
N SER A 152 5.28 -5.80 24.08
CA SER A 152 4.02 -6.16 23.44
C SER A 152 3.18 -7.11 24.30
N ASN A 153 1.86 -6.92 24.30
CA ASN A 153 0.88 -7.88 24.84
C ASN A 153 0.41 -8.92 23.81
N LEU A 154 0.96 -8.91 22.60
CA LEU A 154 0.61 -9.84 21.50
C LEU A 154 1.51 -11.07 21.49
N LEU A 155 2.63 -11.01 22.20
CA LEU A 155 3.49 -12.14 22.46
C LEU A 155 2.86 -12.95 23.61
N SER A 156 1.78 -13.69 23.34
CA SER A 156 1.28 -14.65 24.32
C SER A 156 2.30 -15.78 24.48
N ARG A 157 2.70 -15.96 25.74
CA ARG A 157 3.55 -17.03 26.26
C ARG A 157 3.31 -18.33 25.50
N SER A 158 4.33 -18.82 24.82
CA SER A 158 4.39 -20.22 24.41
C SER A 158 4.13 -21.08 25.65
N GLU A 159 2.92 -21.60 25.77
CA GLU A 159 2.65 -22.85 26.47
C GLU A 159 3.08 -24.02 25.59
#